data_AF-A0A6L9L5L1-F1
#
_entry.id   AF-A0A6L9L5L1-F1
#
_cell.length_a   1.000
_cell.length_b   1.000
_cell.length_c   1.000
_cell.angle_alpha   90.00
_cell.angle_beta   90.00
_cell.angle_gamma   90.00
#
_symmetry.space_group_name_H-M   'P 1'
#
loop_
_entity.id
_entity.type
_entity.pdbx_description
1 polymer ?
#
loop_
_entity_poly.entity_id
_entity_poly.type
_entity_poly.pdbx_seq_one_letter_code
_entity_poly.pdbx_strand_id
1 'polypeptide(L)'
;MVTALVGRAFLAHYNQKNKDNLSAKEFFERHYFKLFYNHSKYMQWVGNSPFVQMKKGQKPHLLTSAERLEKLSDLHKKIKAGATDASIAIGYPASEESEYATTSGQVTDLSLTTSEETVYCSWIGSGLGIGVAGGQLILFDHPLIFDALFAGWQYYRDFLNDPAYDNLPGNKINSWNGQWLSHVFSDEFNEHSPLRGFANKVLVAESGKDIEIKPQSWLNVLLSIASQLAIDSLTGYIYKMGQTNSTYGFIPFQLTQLQRPEQIYVRLFGEGSYQNDRDKIRAIYGSAKSFQRICEMGAVGVAALEPKGLRDIMQGGRYKPTDEITFKTYITWLLAMLNNNEFWDEAGHAADLLIRYETYVRPDRERKDLSLSRQHQVNDLLSASNQPKFMAALVPIMESADAEMKEELEKFAHKVYLISRDNFSYFNTLVHLRYVRQS
;
A
#
# COMPACT_ATOMS: atom_id res chain seq x y z
N MET A 1 17.49 17.55 -3.17
CA MET A 1 16.88 16.21 -3.38
C MET A 1 15.99 15.80 -2.23
N VAL A 2 14.96 14.99 -2.48
CA VAL A 2 13.93 14.65 -1.48
C VAL A 2 14.49 13.81 -0.31
N THR A 3 15.41 12.89 -0.57
CA THR A 3 16.16 12.16 0.48
C THR A 3 16.83 13.13 1.45
N ALA A 4 17.50 14.17 0.95
CA ALA A 4 18.15 15.17 1.79
C ALA A 4 17.15 16.05 2.56
N LEU A 5 15.99 16.37 1.98
CA LEU A 5 14.93 17.12 2.66
C LEU A 5 14.38 16.32 3.85
N VAL A 6 14.03 15.04 3.61
CA VAL A 6 13.50 14.15 4.66
C VAL A 6 14.55 13.88 5.74
N GLY A 7 15.82 13.68 5.36
CA GLY A 7 16.90 13.52 6.33
C GLY A 7 17.13 14.77 7.19
N ARG A 8 16.98 15.97 6.61
CA ARG A 8 17.05 17.24 7.35
C ARG A 8 15.87 17.39 8.31
N ALA A 9 14.65 17.09 7.88
CA ALA A 9 13.46 17.15 8.72
C ALA A 9 13.56 16.17 9.90
N PHE A 10 14.00 14.94 9.62
CA PHE A 10 14.30 13.94 10.65
C PHE A 10 15.32 14.45 11.68
N LEU A 11 16.46 14.99 11.21
CA LEU A 11 17.51 15.48 12.12
C LEU A 11 17.04 16.64 12.99
N ALA A 12 16.27 17.56 12.41
CA ALA A 12 15.67 18.66 13.16
C ALA A 12 14.74 18.15 14.28
N HIS A 13 13.87 17.18 13.96
CA HIS A 13 13.00 16.50 14.93
C HIS A 13 13.83 15.78 16.01
N TYR A 14 14.87 15.03 15.62
CA TYR A 14 15.75 14.33 16.54
C TYR A 14 16.42 15.29 17.53
N ASN A 15 17.02 16.39 17.05
CA ASN A 15 17.68 17.38 17.88
C ASN A 15 16.69 18.04 18.85
N GLN A 16 15.50 18.41 18.36
CA GLN A 16 14.45 19.00 19.20
C GLN A 16 14.02 18.04 20.31
N LYS A 17 13.73 16.79 19.97
CA LYS A 17 13.27 15.76 20.92
C LYS A 17 14.31 15.44 21.98
N ASN A 18 15.58 15.33 21.60
CA ASN A 18 16.68 14.96 22.50
C ASN A 18 17.34 16.16 23.18
N LYS A 19 16.90 17.40 22.87
CA LYS A 19 17.54 18.65 23.31
C LYS A 19 19.02 18.70 22.95
N ASP A 20 19.33 18.24 21.74
CA ASP A 20 20.68 18.23 21.16
C ASP A 20 20.78 19.27 20.02
N ASN A 21 21.96 19.47 19.47
CA ASN A 21 22.21 20.34 18.33
C ASN A 21 23.25 19.74 17.38
N LEU A 22 23.08 18.46 17.04
CA LEU A 22 23.99 17.76 16.14
C LEU A 22 23.87 18.32 14.72
N SER A 23 25.01 18.58 14.08
CA SER A 23 25.08 18.68 12.63
C SER A 23 24.78 17.33 11.96
N ALA A 24 24.42 17.34 10.67
CA ALA A 24 24.17 16.11 9.93
C ALA A 24 25.39 15.19 9.88
N LYS A 25 26.60 15.78 9.81
CA LYS A 25 27.85 15.03 9.89
C LYS A 25 28.02 14.33 11.25
N GLU A 26 27.79 15.04 12.35
CA GLU A 26 27.91 14.46 13.70
C GLU A 26 26.88 13.36 13.93
N PHE A 27 25.63 13.57 13.51
CA PHE A 27 24.60 12.54 13.58
C PHE A 27 25.00 11.33 12.72
N PHE A 28 25.51 11.57 11.51
CA PHE A 28 25.97 10.52 10.62
C PHE A 28 27.07 9.69 11.28
N GLU A 29 28.09 10.31 11.88
CA GLU A 29 29.19 9.59 12.53
C GLU A 29 28.76 8.85 13.80
N ARG A 30 27.92 9.48 14.64
CA ARG A 30 27.51 8.95 15.96
C ARG A 30 26.47 7.84 15.85
N HIS A 31 25.53 7.95 14.92
CA HIS A 31 24.39 7.04 14.81
C HIS A 31 24.40 6.28 13.49
N TYR A 32 24.35 6.99 12.36
CA TYR A 32 24.15 6.35 11.05
C TYR A 32 25.28 5.40 10.68
N PHE A 33 26.52 5.86 10.67
CA PHE A 33 27.71 5.06 10.37
C PHE A 33 27.86 3.90 11.36
N LYS A 34 27.66 4.17 12.66
CA LYS A 34 27.75 3.13 13.70
C LYS A 34 26.78 2.00 13.42
N LEU A 35 25.53 2.30 13.12
CA LEU A 35 24.51 1.29 12.86
C LEU A 35 24.63 0.67 11.47
N PHE A 36 24.94 1.44 10.42
CA PHE A 36 24.81 0.97 9.04
C PHE A 36 26.08 0.35 8.48
N TYR A 37 27.25 0.91 8.79
CA TYR A 37 28.51 0.61 8.09
C TYR A 37 29.66 0.17 8.99
N ASN A 38 29.58 0.37 10.30
CA ASN A 38 30.63 -0.06 11.23
C ASN A 38 30.56 -1.55 11.62
N HIS A 39 30.00 -2.39 10.74
CA HIS A 39 29.75 -3.81 10.97
C HIS A 39 30.04 -4.64 9.70
N SER A 40 30.16 -5.96 9.82
CA SER A 40 30.41 -6.86 8.68
C SER A 40 29.20 -6.96 7.74
N LYS A 41 27.99 -6.87 8.29
CA LYS A 41 26.73 -6.85 7.54
C LYS A 41 26.20 -5.42 7.46
N TYR A 42 26.36 -4.77 6.31
CA TYR A 42 25.85 -3.41 6.11
C TYR A 42 24.34 -3.39 5.97
N MET A 43 23.66 -2.45 6.65
CA MET A 43 22.21 -2.30 6.58
C MET A 43 21.71 -1.81 5.22
N GLN A 44 22.56 -1.05 4.53
CA GLN A 44 22.25 -0.43 3.26
C GLN A 44 23.42 -0.57 2.29
N TRP A 45 23.10 -0.88 1.04
CA TRP A 45 24.09 -0.95 -0.03
C TRP A 45 23.95 0.25 -0.96
N VAL A 46 24.95 1.14 -0.94
CA VAL A 46 24.98 2.33 -1.83
C VAL A 46 26.06 2.10 -2.88
N GLY A 47 25.64 1.84 -4.12
CA GLY A 47 26.53 1.53 -5.24
C GLY A 47 27.59 2.62 -5.44
N ASN A 48 28.81 2.20 -5.80
CA ASN A 48 29.96 3.07 -6.03
C ASN A 48 30.40 3.97 -4.86
N SER A 49 29.73 3.90 -3.71
CA SER A 49 30.17 4.64 -2.53
C SER A 49 31.50 4.12 -1.98
N PRO A 50 32.25 4.92 -1.20
CA PRO A 50 33.46 4.47 -0.53
C PRO A 50 33.27 3.21 0.32
N PHE A 51 32.07 2.99 0.87
CA PHE A 51 31.78 1.81 1.69
C PHE A 51 31.71 0.52 0.89
N VAL A 52 31.32 0.56 -0.39
CA VAL A 52 31.20 -0.65 -1.24
C VAL A 52 32.34 -0.77 -2.25
N GLN A 53 33.02 0.33 -2.58
CA GLN A 53 34.21 0.32 -3.43
C GLN A 53 35.42 -0.23 -2.66
N MET A 54 35.79 -1.46 -2.98
CA MET A 54 36.85 -2.19 -2.31
C MET A 54 38.15 -2.19 -3.11
N LYS A 55 39.29 -2.16 -2.40
CA LYS A 55 40.59 -2.48 -3.00
C LYS A 55 40.64 -3.97 -3.33
N LYS A 56 41.54 -4.39 -4.22
CA LYS A 56 41.69 -5.80 -4.61
C LYS A 56 41.88 -6.68 -3.37
N GLY A 57 40.99 -7.67 -3.20
CA GLY A 57 41.01 -8.60 -2.06
C GLY A 57 40.16 -8.19 -0.84
N GLN A 58 39.73 -6.93 -0.74
CA GLN A 58 38.82 -6.49 0.32
C GLN A 58 37.37 -6.92 0.01
N LYS A 59 36.66 -7.39 1.04
CA LYS A 59 35.21 -7.62 1.00
C LYS A 59 34.56 -6.96 2.22
N PRO A 60 33.35 -6.38 2.11
CA PRO A 60 32.68 -5.70 3.22
C PRO A 60 32.63 -6.52 4.52
N HIS A 61 32.30 -7.80 4.42
CA HIS A 61 32.20 -8.70 5.57
C HIS A 61 33.55 -9.08 6.21
N LEU A 62 34.67 -8.83 5.53
CA LEU A 62 36.03 -9.12 6.01
C LEU A 62 36.76 -7.89 6.53
N LEU A 63 36.19 -6.69 6.37
CA LEU A 63 36.86 -5.46 6.81
C LEU A 63 37.02 -5.43 8.32
N THR A 64 38.20 -5.04 8.77
CA THR A 64 38.48 -4.69 10.17
C THR A 64 37.83 -3.36 10.54
N SER A 65 37.69 -3.08 11.83
CA SER A 65 37.19 -1.78 12.31
C SER A 65 38.02 -0.60 11.81
N ALA A 66 39.35 -0.77 11.70
CA ALA A 66 40.23 0.27 11.17
C ALA A 66 39.98 0.55 9.68
N GLU A 67 39.80 -0.50 8.86
CA GLU A 67 39.47 -0.34 7.45
C GLU A 67 38.09 0.30 7.24
N ARG A 68 37.10 -0.01 8.10
CA ARG A 68 35.79 0.66 8.06
C ARG A 68 35.91 2.16 8.36
N LEU A 69 36.78 2.56 9.29
CA LEU A 69 37.09 3.96 9.56
C LEU A 69 37.86 4.63 8.40
N GLU A 70 38.72 3.89 7.70
CA GLU A 70 39.34 4.37 6.45
C GLU A 70 38.26 4.70 5.40
N LYS A 71 37.28 3.80 5.19
CA LYS A 71 36.16 4.05 4.27
C LYS A 71 35.33 5.28 4.65
N LEU A 72 35.10 5.48 5.94
CA LEU A 72 34.43 6.68 6.45
C LEU A 72 35.23 7.95 6.14
N SER A 73 36.55 7.93 6.37
CA SER A 73 37.46 9.03 6.03
C SER A 73 37.44 9.35 4.54
N ASP A 74 37.41 8.34 3.68
CA ASP A 74 37.33 8.51 2.22
C ASP A 74 36.02 9.17 1.79
N LEU A 75 34.89 8.81 2.42
CA LEU A 75 33.62 9.51 2.21
C LEU A 75 33.73 10.99 2.60
N HIS A 76 34.24 11.31 3.78
CA HIS A 76 34.39 12.70 4.22
C HIS A 76 35.27 13.53 3.28
N LYS A 77 36.37 12.95 2.78
CA LYS A 77 37.25 13.61 1.80
C LYS A 77 36.50 13.93 0.50
N LYS A 78 35.72 12.98 -0.03
CA LYS A 78 34.93 13.18 -1.26
C LYS A 78 33.85 14.25 -1.07
N ILE A 79 33.14 14.23 0.07
CA ILE A 79 32.14 15.26 0.40
C ILE A 79 32.77 16.64 0.49
N LYS A 80 33.90 16.76 1.21
CA LYS A 80 34.63 18.04 1.36
C LYS A 80 35.22 18.55 0.05
N ALA A 81 35.57 17.65 -0.87
CA ALA A 81 36.00 18.00 -2.23
C ALA A 81 34.84 18.47 -3.13
N GLY A 82 33.60 18.44 -2.64
CA GLY A 82 32.41 18.89 -3.37
C GLY A 82 31.78 17.84 -4.29
N ALA A 83 32.10 16.55 -4.12
CA ALA A 83 31.46 15.49 -4.91
C ALA A 83 29.98 15.32 -4.48
N THR A 84 29.07 15.33 -5.45
CA THR A 84 27.62 15.29 -5.22
C THR A 84 26.90 14.27 -6.11
N ASP A 85 27.63 13.34 -6.71
CA ASP A 85 27.03 12.26 -7.50
C ASP A 85 26.34 11.21 -6.61
N ALA A 86 25.53 10.34 -7.19
CA ALA A 86 24.72 9.34 -6.49
C ALA A 86 25.51 8.39 -5.56
N SER A 87 26.83 8.25 -5.76
CA SER A 87 27.70 7.47 -4.86
C SER A 87 28.06 8.19 -3.56
N ILE A 88 27.90 9.52 -3.53
CA ILE A 88 28.25 10.41 -2.43
C ILE A 88 27.02 11.12 -1.87
N ALA A 89 26.03 11.46 -2.69
CA ALA A 89 24.78 12.07 -2.29
C ALA A 89 23.60 11.22 -2.79
N ILE A 90 22.90 10.53 -1.88
CA ILE A 90 21.92 9.52 -2.29
C ILE A 90 20.67 10.18 -2.90
N GLY A 91 20.27 9.73 -4.09
CA GLY A 91 19.14 10.27 -4.85
C GLY A 91 19.51 11.42 -5.80
N TYR A 92 20.79 11.77 -5.90
CA TYR A 92 21.34 12.71 -6.88
C TYR A 92 21.63 12.00 -8.23
N PRO A 93 22.03 12.76 -9.29
CA PRO A 93 22.43 12.18 -10.56
C PRO A 93 23.64 11.24 -10.42
N ALA A 94 23.75 10.24 -11.30
CA ALA A 94 24.91 9.35 -11.32
C ALA A 94 26.19 10.12 -11.69
N SER A 95 27.35 9.53 -11.37
CA SER A 95 28.65 10.12 -11.68
C SER A 95 29.00 10.10 -13.17
N GLU A 96 28.30 9.28 -13.96
CA GLU A 96 28.53 9.19 -15.40
C GLU A 96 27.93 10.40 -16.11
N GLU A 97 28.76 11.10 -16.89
CA GLU A 97 28.39 12.32 -17.64
C GLU A 97 27.39 12.07 -18.78
N SER A 98 27.04 10.82 -19.07
CA SER A 98 25.94 10.55 -19.98
C SER A 98 24.66 11.09 -19.33
N GLU A 99 24.05 12.08 -19.99
CA GLU A 99 22.90 12.88 -19.55
C GLU A 99 21.68 12.05 -19.06
N TYR A 100 21.69 10.74 -19.27
CA TYR A 100 20.62 9.79 -18.96
C TYR A 100 21.12 8.46 -18.36
N ALA A 101 22.22 8.44 -17.60
CA ALA A 101 22.62 7.24 -16.88
C ALA A 101 21.42 6.67 -16.11
N THR A 102 21.11 5.38 -16.30
CA THR A 102 19.83 4.77 -15.85
C THR A 102 19.65 4.80 -14.33
N THR A 103 20.74 5.00 -13.59
CA THR A 103 20.80 5.10 -12.13
C THR A 103 20.83 6.55 -11.62
N SER A 104 20.65 7.54 -12.48
CA SER A 104 20.50 8.95 -12.09
C SER A 104 19.17 9.19 -11.37
N GLY A 105 19.17 10.08 -10.37
CA GLY A 105 17.98 10.54 -9.68
C GLY A 105 17.83 12.05 -9.74
N GLN A 106 16.59 12.54 -9.88
CA GLN A 106 16.22 13.96 -9.76
C GLN A 106 17.15 14.93 -10.53
N VAL A 107 17.50 14.59 -11.77
CA VAL A 107 18.33 15.43 -12.66
C VAL A 107 17.63 16.75 -12.95
N THR A 108 18.36 17.85 -12.89
CA THR A 108 17.84 19.20 -13.11
C THR A 108 18.88 20.08 -13.80
N ASP A 109 18.43 20.94 -14.73
CA ASP A 109 19.27 21.94 -15.39
C ASP A 109 19.53 23.16 -14.50
N LEU A 110 18.88 23.23 -13.33
CA LEU A 110 19.10 24.30 -12.37
C LEU A 110 20.44 24.11 -11.66
N SER A 111 21.26 25.17 -11.66
CA SER A 111 22.50 25.20 -10.87
C SER A 111 22.17 25.31 -9.38
N LEU A 112 22.13 24.17 -8.70
CA LEU A 112 21.86 24.08 -7.26
C LEU A 112 23.15 23.81 -6.50
N THR A 113 23.56 24.77 -5.65
CA THR A 113 24.68 24.55 -4.73
C THR A 113 24.29 23.55 -3.66
N THR A 114 25.03 22.44 -3.54
CA THR A 114 24.83 21.43 -2.51
C THR A 114 25.90 21.55 -1.44
N SER A 115 25.48 21.81 -0.20
CA SER A 115 26.37 21.87 0.97
C SER A 115 26.71 20.48 1.52
N GLU A 116 27.82 20.35 2.24
CA GLU A 116 28.20 19.10 2.92
C GLU A 116 27.05 18.58 3.82
N GLU A 117 26.41 19.50 4.55
CA GLU A 117 25.25 19.21 5.41
C GLU A 117 24.13 18.51 4.63
N THR A 118 23.79 19.02 3.44
CA THR A 118 22.76 18.42 2.58
C THR A 118 23.17 17.03 2.10
N VAL A 119 24.46 16.82 1.82
CA VAL A 119 24.97 15.49 1.43
C VAL A 119 24.78 14.49 2.56
N TYR A 120 25.19 14.78 3.80
CA TYR A 120 24.95 13.87 4.94
C TYR A 120 23.46 13.63 5.18
N CYS A 121 22.62 14.66 5.07
CA CYS A 121 21.16 14.48 5.16
C CYS A 121 20.62 13.51 4.10
N SER A 122 21.20 13.46 2.90
CA SER A 122 20.77 12.51 1.85
C SER A 122 20.97 11.06 2.27
N TRP A 123 22.06 10.77 3.00
CA TRP A 123 22.31 9.44 3.57
C TRP A 123 21.29 9.10 4.65
N ILE A 124 21.13 10.01 5.62
CA ILE A 124 20.19 9.84 6.74
C ILE A 124 18.77 9.58 6.20
N GLY A 125 18.32 10.42 5.28
CA GLY A 125 16.99 10.29 4.69
C GLY A 125 16.82 9.04 3.85
N SER A 126 17.87 8.57 3.17
CA SER A 126 17.79 7.30 2.44
C SER A 126 17.62 6.09 3.36
N GLY A 127 18.15 6.13 4.59
CA GLY A 127 17.91 5.08 5.59
C GLY A 127 16.48 5.03 6.12
N LEU A 128 15.70 6.11 5.92
CA LEU A 128 14.28 6.22 6.32
C LEU A 128 13.31 5.71 5.24
N GLY A 129 13.82 5.23 4.10
CA GLY A 129 12.98 4.70 3.02
C GLY A 129 12.16 3.49 3.48
N ILE A 130 10.85 3.50 3.23
CA ILE A 130 9.94 2.40 3.55
C ILE A 130 9.74 1.55 2.30
N GLY A 131 10.25 0.33 2.31
CA GLY A 131 10.13 -0.61 1.19
C GLY A 131 8.81 -1.38 1.22
N VAL A 132 8.11 -1.35 0.07
CA VAL A 132 6.87 -2.10 -0.14
C VAL A 132 7.03 -3.13 -1.25
N ALA A 133 6.15 -4.13 -1.27
CA ALA A 133 6.09 -5.15 -2.31
C ALA A 133 5.97 -4.49 -3.70
N GLY A 134 6.81 -4.94 -4.65
CA GLY A 134 7.01 -4.29 -5.96
C GLY A 134 8.33 -3.51 -6.08
N GLY A 135 9.04 -3.32 -4.95
CA GLY A 135 10.37 -2.70 -4.89
C GLY A 135 10.35 -1.18 -4.86
N GLN A 136 9.17 -0.57 -4.74
CA GLN A 136 9.02 0.87 -4.50
C GLN A 136 9.39 1.21 -3.04
N LEU A 137 9.85 2.45 -2.87
CA LEU A 137 10.19 3.08 -1.61
C LEU A 137 9.26 4.26 -1.40
N ILE A 138 8.82 4.46 -0.15
CA ILE A 138 8.04 5.60 0.27
C ILE A 138 8.83 6.36 1.33
N LEU A 139 8.97 7.67 1.15
CA LEU A 139 9.46 8.57 2.20
C LEU A 139 8.30 9.40 2.72
N PHE A 140 8.16 9.46 4.03
CA PHE A 140 7.24 10.34 4.73
C PHE A 140 8.01 11.37 5.53
N ASP A 141 7.47 12.58 5.59
CA ASP A 141 7.94 13.64 6.49
C ASP A 141 6.96 13.75 7.67
N HIS A 142 7.13 12.88 8.67
CA HIS A 142 6.24 12.82 9.82
C HIS A 142 6.96 12.39 11.12
N PRO A 143 6.89 13.16 12.21
CA PRO A 143 7.59 12.89 13.47
C PRO A 143 7.41 11.48 14.05
N LEU A 144 6.17 10.96 14.08
CA LEU A 144 5.91 9.62 14.60
C LEU A 144 6.53 8.50 13.73
N ILE A 145 6.60 8.71 12.41
CA ILE A 145 7.22 7.74 11.50
C ILE A 145 8.74 7.79 11.68
N PHE A 146 9.32 8.99 11.80
CA PHE A 146 10.73 9.18 12.10
C PHE A 146 11.17 8.45 13.37
N ASP A 147 10.43 8.62 14.46
CA ASP A 147 10.71 7.97 15.73
C ASP A 147 10.64 6.44 15.62
N ALA A 148 9.58 5.93 14.98
CA ALA A 148 9.39 4.50 14.77
C ALA A 148 10.53 3.88 13.96
N LEU A 149 10.89 4.48 12.82
CA LEU A 149 11.94 3.97 11.95
C LEU A 149 13.31 4.01 12.62
N PHE A 150 13.65 5.11 13.29
CA PHE A 150 14.94 5.24 13.97
C PHE A 150 15.11 4.21 15.10
N ALA A 151 14.06 3.96 15.89
CA ALA A 151 14.06 2.87 16.87
C ALA A 151 14.23 1.50 16.21
N GLY A 152 13.54 1.28 15.08
CA GLY A 152 13.62 0.06 14.28
C GLY A 152 15.02 -0.25 13.75
N TRP A 153 15.85 0.77 13.49
CA TRP A 153 17.23 0.56 13.03
C TRP A 153 18.06 -0.21 14.06
N GLN A 154 17.93 0.11 15.35
CA GLN A 154 18.66 -0.60 16.40
C GLN A 154 18.26 -2.06 16.46
N TYR A 155 16.95 -2.36 16.45
CA TYR A 155 16.47 -3.74 16.44
C TYR A 155 17.01 -4.53 15.24
N TYR A 156 17.03 -3.93 14.04
CA TYR A 156 17.61 -4.61 12.89
C TYR A 156 19.10 -4.91 13.07
N ARG A 157 19.85 -3.96 13.66
CA ARG A 157 21.28 -4.17 13.96
C ARG A 157 21.46 -5.36 14.90
N ASP A 158 20.61 -5.44 15.92
CA ASP A 158 20.69 -6.52 16.91
C ASP A 158 20.46 -7.88 16.25
N PHE A 159 19.44 -8.02 15.38
CA PHE A 159 19.25 -9.24 14.58
C PHE A 159 20.43 -9.58 13.67
N LEU A 160 21.05 -8.59 13.02
CA LEU A 160 22.20 -8.83 12.16
C LEU A 160 23.46 -9.28 12.91
N ASN A 161 23.58 -8.89 14.19
CA ASN A 161 24.70 -9.23 15.04
C ASN A 161 24.47 -10.52 15.85
N ASP A 162 23.23 -11.01 15.94
CA ASP A 162 22.89 -12.23 16.65
C ASP A 162 23.37 -13.46 15.85
N PRO A 163 24.24 -14.31 16.43
CA PRO A 163 24.73 -15.54 15.79
C PRO A 163 23.63 -16.52 15.36
N ALA A 164 22.45 -16.46 15.99
CA ALA A 164 21.30 -17.29 15.60
C ALA A 164 20.79 -16.98 14.19
N TYR A 165 21.08 -15.78 13.67
CA TYR A 165 20.63 -15.29 12.37
C TYR A 165 21.81 -15.01 11.44
N ASP A 166 22.83 -15.89 11.43
CA ASP A 166 24.05 -15.62 10.67
C ASP A 166 23.81 -15.50 9.15
N ASN A 167 22.80 -16.20 8.62
CA ASN A 167 22.43 -16.13 7.20
C ASN A 167 21.49 -14.95 6.87
N LEU A 168 21.21 -14.04 7.82
CA LEU A 168 20.37 -12.86 7.57
C LEU A 168 21.12 -11.84 6.69
N PRO A 169 20.60 -11.47 5.51
CA PRO A 169 21.20 -10.44 4.67
C PRO A 169 21.09 -9.06 5.33
N GLY A 170 22.20 -8.33 5.34
CA GLY A 170 22.26 -6.98 5.92
C GLY A 170 21.59 -5.89 5.09
N ASN A 171 21.63 -5.97 3.76
CA ASN A 171 21.26 -4.87 2.87
C ASN A 171 19.73 -4.73 2.66
N LYS A 172 18.93 -4.96 3.70
CA LYS A 172 17.46 -5.00 3.64
C LYS A 172 16.78 -3.94 4.50
N ILE A 173 17.47 -2.84 4.85
CA ILE A 173 16.90 -1.79 5.72
C ILE A 173 15.53 -1.28 5.24
N ASN A 174 15.32 -1.11 3.94
CA ASN A 174 14.04 -0.61 3.44
C ASN A 174 12.91 -1.62 3.62
N SER A 175 13.17 -2.91 3.34
CA SER A 175 12.19 -3.98 3.60
C SER A 175 11.91 -4.11 5.11
N TRP A 176 12.97 -4.00 5.92
CA TRP A 176 12.86 -3.97 7.37
C TRP A 176 11.97 -2.81 7.85
N ASN A 177 12.21 -1.59 7.36
CA ASN A 177 11.42 -0.41 7.70
C ASN A 177 9.93 -0.60 7.43
N GLY A 178 9.56 -1.21 6.28
CA GLY A 178 8.17 -1.54 5.96
C GLY A 178 7.55 -2.55 6.91
N GLN A 179 8.29 -3.61 7.24
CA GLN A 179 7.83 -4.62 8.19
C GLN A 179 7.70 -4.05 9.61
N TRP A 180 8.73 -3.34 10.07
CA TRP A 180 8.80 -2.74 11.40
C TRP A 180 7.69 -1.71 11.61
N LEU A 181 7.45 -0.84 10.62
CA LEU A 181 6.42 0.18 10.72
C LEU A 181 5.02 -0.44 10.76
N SER A 182 4.75 -1.46 9.95
CA SER A 182 3.48 -2.22 10.02
C SER A 182 3.29 -2.93 11.36
N HIS A 183 4.38 -3.36 12.00
CA HIS A 183 4.32 -4.00 13.31
C HIS A 183 4.10 -3.01 14.44
N VAL A 184 4.95 -1.99 14.55
CA VAL A 184 4.94 -1.03 15.67
C VAL A 184 3.67 -0.20 15.72
N PHE A 185 3.00 -0.03 14.58
CA PHE A 185 1.73 0.69 14.48
C PHE A 185 0.49 -0.22 14.47
N SER A 186 0.69 -1.54 14.53
CA SER A 186 -0.43 -2.49 14.64
C SER A 186 -1.02 -2.50 16.06
N ASP A 187 -2.28 -2.93 16.17
CA ASP A 187 -2.95 -3.13 17.46
C ASP A 187 -2.34 -4.29 18.28
N GLU A 188 -1.50 -5.13 17.67
CA GLU A 188 -0.78 -6.23 18.33
C GLU A 188 0.53 -5.77 18.99
N PHE A 189 0.96 -4.52 18.76
CA PHE A 189 2.21 -4.02 19.29
C PHE A 189 2.16 -3.89 20.83
N ASN A 190 3.25 -4.31 21.47
CA ASN A 190 3.42 -4.16 22.91
C ASN A 190 4.75 -3.47 23.20
N GLU A 191 4.71 -2.27 23.76
CA GLU A 191 5.92 -1.47 24.03
C GLU A 191 6.86 -2.13 25.07
N HIS A 192 6.32 -2.93 26.00
CA HIS A 192 7.13 -3.70 26.95
C HIS A 192 7.74 -4.96 26.34
N SER A 193 7.25 -5.40 25.17
CA SER A 193 7.81 -6.52 24.42
C SER A 193 7.82 -6.22 22.91
N PRO A 194 8.67 -5.28 22.44
CA PRO A 194 8.57 -4.74 21.08
C PRO A 194 8.76 -5.77 19.97
N LEU A 195 9.45 -6.87 20.24
CA LEU A 195 9.72 -7.94 19.27
C LEU A 195 8.69 -9.09 19.33
N ARG A 196 7.69 -9.02 20.21
CA ARG A 196 6.71 -10.10 20.40
C ARG A 196 6.00 -10.42 19.09
N GLY A 197 6.14 -11.67 18.64
CA GLY A 197 5.51 -12.16 17.40
C GLY A 197 6.10 -11.59 16.10
N PHE A 198 7.03 -10.63 16.17
CA PHE A 198 7.59 -9.97 14.99
C PHE A 198 8.61 -10.86 14.26
N ALA A 199 9.59 -11.40 14.99
CA ALA A 199 10.70 -12.15 14.40
C ALA A 199 10.20 -13.35 13.57
N ASN A 200 9.25 -14.11 14.10
CA ASN A 200 8.70 -15.30 13.43
C ASN A 200 7.89 -14.96 12.17
N LYS A 201 7.30 -13.76 12.08
CA LYS A 201 6.54 -13.31 10.91
C LYS A 201 7.46 -12.77 9.81
N VAL A 202 8.57 -12.13 10.20
CA VAL A 202 9.43 -11.36 9.28
C VAL A 202 10.66 -12.13 8.81
N LEU A 203 11.23 -12.96 9.69
CA LEU A 203 12.43 -13.75 9.39
C LEU A 203 12.01 -15.13 8.89
N VAL A 204 11.66 -15.19 7.60
CA VAL A 204 11.24 -16.43 6.97
C VAL A 204 12.45 -17.14 6.38
N ALA A 205 12.67 -18.39 6.78
CA ALA A 205 13.64 -19.25 6.11
C ALA A 205 13.02 -19.78 4.80
N GLU A 206 13.68 -19.54 3.67
CA GLU A 206 13.32 -20.28 2.45
C GLU A 206 13.89 -21.69 2.49
N SER A 207 13.29 -22.59 1.72
CA SER A 207 13.72 -23.99 1.55
C SER A 207 15.12 -24.05 0.93
N GLY A 208 16.14 -23.85 1.77
CA GLY A 208 17.54 -23.70 1.35
C GLY A 208 18.37 -22.72 2.20
N LYS A 209 18.24 -22.73 3.54
CA LYS A 209 19.13 -22.08 4.55
C LYS A 209 19.19 -20.55 4.63
N ASP A 210 18.79 -19.79 3.61
CA ASP A 210 18.85 -18.33 3.66
C ASP A 210 17.57 -17.72 4.26
N ILE A 211 17.77 -16.73 5.14
CA ILE A 211 16.67 -15.96 5.75
C ILE A 211 16.36 -14.79 4.84
N GLU A 212 15.09 -14.58 4.49
CA GLU A 212 14.65 -13.43 3.72
C GLU A 212 13.76 -12.49 4.53
N ILE A 213 14.01 -11.19 4.44
CA ILE A 213 13.07 -10.14 4.87
C ILE A 213 12.25 -9.72 3.65
N LYS A 214 11.06 -10.31 3.52
CA LYS A 214 10.12 -9.97 2.43
C LYS A 214 9.60 -8.56 2.62
N PRO A 215 9.56 -7.71 1.57
CA PRO A 215 8.90 -6.42 1.65
C PRO A 215 7.41 -6.56 2.03
N GLN A 216 6.90 -5.62 2.81
CA GLN A 216 5.50 -5.62 3.25
C GLN A 216 4.57 -5.09 2.14
N SER A 217 3.29 -5.51 2.15
CA SER A 217 2.28 -4.93 1.25
C SER A 217 2.12 -3.42 1.53
N TRP A 218 2.03 -2.62 0.47
CA TRP A 218 1.78 -1.17 0.60
C TRP A 218 0.52 -0.88 1.41
N LEU A 219 -0.52 -1.71 1.25
CA LEU A 219 -1.78 -1.55 1.95
C LEU A 219 -1.62 -1.75 3.46
N ASN A 220 -0.89 -2.80 3.86
CA ASN A 220 -0.63 -3.08 5.27
C ASN A 220 0.18 -1.96 5.93
N VAL A 221 1.17 -1.40 5.23
CA VAL A 221 1.94 -0.25 5.72
C VAL A 221 1.01 0.95 5.94
N LEU A 222 0.24 1.34 4.94
CA LEU A 222 -0.62 2.52 5.02
C LEU A 222 -1.76 2.37 6.03
N LEU A 223 -2.39 1.19 6.14
CA LEU A 223 -3.44 0.94 7.13
C LEU A 223 -2.91 0.97 8.56
N SER A 224 -1.69 0.46 8.78
CA SER A 224 -1.04 0.55 10.11
C SER A 224 -0.69 2.00 10.44
N ILE A 225 -0.21 2.77 9.46
CA ILE A 225 -0.03 4.23 9.66
C ILE A 225 -1.37 4.90 9.98
N ALA A 226 -2.43 4.57 9.24
CA ALA A 226 -3.75 5.15 9.45
C ALA A 226 -4.38 4.80 10.81
N SER A 227 -4.07 3.65 11.40
CA SER A 227 -4.57 3.30 12.75
C SER A 227 -3.91 4.12 13.86
N GLN A 228 -2.69 4.62 13.65
CA GLN A 228 -1.97 5.43 14.65
C GLN A 228 -2.08 6.94 14.40
N LEU A 229 -2.21 7.37 13.14
CA LEU A 229 -2.27 8.78 12.80
C LEU A 229 -3.73 9.23 12.64
N ALA A 230 -4.17 10.13 13.52
CA ALA A 230 -5.47 10.80 13.42
C ALA A 230 -5.43 11.96 12.39
N ILE A 231 -5.05 11.67 11.14
CA ILE A 231 -4.99 12.63 10.04
C ILE A 231 -5.70 12.09 8.80
N ASP A 232 -6.37 12.96 8.05
CA ASP A 232 -7.12 12.56 6.86
C ASP A 232 -6.22 12.15 5.70
N SER A 233 -5.11 12.88 5.50
CA SER A 233 -4.19 12.62 4.42
C SER A 233 -2.73 12.77 4.84
N LEU A 234 -1.90 11.87 4.33
CA LEU A 234 -0.45 11.89 4.47
C LEU A 234 0.17 11.83 3.08
N THR A 235 1.05 12.78 2.75
CA THR A 235 1.75 12.77 1.46
C THR A 235 3.06 12.01 1.59
N GLY A 236 3.28 11.03 0.72
CA GLY A 236 4.56 10.32 0.61
C GLY A 236 5.24 10.56 -0.72
N TYR A 237 6.56 10.63 -0.71
CA TYR A 237 7.37 10.64 -1.93
C TYR A 237 7.72 9.22 -2.35
N ILE A 238 7.31 8.84 -3.56
CA ILE A 238 7.43 7.46 -4.05
C ILE A 238 8.45 7.39 -5.18
N TYR A 239 9.38 6.45 -5.03
CA TYR A 239 10.46 6.22 -5.97
C TYR A 239 10.91 4.76 -5.93
N LYS A 240 11.75 4.38 -6.87
CA LYS A 240 12.41 3.07 -6.94
C LYS A 240 13.87 3.31 -7.29
N MET A 241 14.77 2.73 -6.51
CA MET A 241 16.20 2.69 -6.80
C MET A 241 16.59 1.27 -7.19
N GLY A 242 17.37 1.12 -8.26
CA GLY A 242 17.76 -0.18 -8.78
C GLY A 242 18.67 -0.05 -9.99
N GLN A 243 18.60 -0.98 -10.93
CA GLN A 243 19.32 -0.88 -12.22
C GLN A 243 18.82 0.33 -13.04
N THR A 244 17.51 0.58 -12.96
CA THR A 244 16.87 1.80 -13.47
C THR A 244 16.13 2.45 -12.33
N ASN A 245 16.47 3.71 -12.04
CA ASN A 245 15.73 4.51 -11.08
C ASN A 245 14.39 4.94 -11.68
N SER A 246 13.36 5.03 -10.84
CA SER A 246 12.05 5.54 -11.25
C SER A 246 11.49 6.44 -10.17
N THR A 247 10.88 7.56 -10.57
CA THR A 247 10.23 8.49 -9.64
C THR A 247 8.77 8.60 -10.02
N TYR A 248 7.89 8.40 -9.04
CA TYR A 248 6.44 8.59 -9.20
C TYR A 248 5.99 9.95 -8.65
N GLY A 249 6.76 10.52 -7.72
CA GLY A 249 6.53 11.86 -7.18
C GLY A 249 5.86 11.85 -5.80
N PHE A 250 5.26 12.98 -5.44
CA PHE A 250 4.53 13.15 -4.20
C PHE A 250 3.08 12.71 -4.39
N ILE A 251 2.67 11.70 -3.63
CA ILE A 251 1.33 11.12 -3.72
C ILE A 251 0.63 11.29 -2.37
N PRO A 252 -0.55 11.96 -2.33
CA PRO A 252 -1.39 12.01 -1.15
C PRO A 252 -2.10 10.66 -0.94
N PHE A 253 -1.89 10.07 0.24
CA PHE A 253 -2.64 8.94 0.74
C PHE A 253 -3.79 9.45 1.60
N GLN A 254 -5.03 9.11 1.25
CA GLN A 254 -6.24 9.45 1.97
C GLN A 254 -6.49 8.37 3.04
N LEU A 255 -5.91 8.53 4.23
CA LEU A 255 -5.84 7.48 5.25
C LEU A 255 -7.22 7.04 5.73
N THR A 256 -8.12 8.00 5.98
CA THR A 256 -9.51 7.72 6.39
C THR A 256 -10.29 6.98 5.32
N GLN A 257 -10.04 7.29 4.03
CA GLN A 257 -10.63 6.54 2.93
C GLN A 257 -10.11 5.10 2.83
N LEU A 258 -8.83 4.87 3.11
CA LEU A 258 -8.25 3.53 3.05
C LEU A 258 -8.81 2.61 4.14
N GLN A 259 -9.11 3.14 5.32
CA GLN A 259 -9.70 2.36 6.43
C GLN A 259 -11.19 2.04 6.22
N ARG A 260 -11.89 2.83 5.41
CA ARG A 260 -13.34 2.76 5.29
C ARG A 260 -13.89 1.38 4.92
N PRO A 261 -13.33 0.64 3.94
CA PRO A 261 -13.84 -0.70 3.64
C PRO A 261 -13.75 -1.67 4.83
N GLU A 262 -12.69 -1.58 5.64
CA GLU A 262 -12.53 -2.42 6.85
C GLU A 262 -13.56 -2.03 7.93
N GLN A 263 -13.81 -0.74 8.12
CA GLN A 263 -14.85 -0.24 9.03
C GLN A 263 -16.25 -0.71 8.61
N ILE A 264 -16.56 -0.69 7.31
CA ILE A 264 -17.82 -1.21 6.78
C ILE A 264 -17.90 -2.72 6.99
N TYR A 265 -16.79 -3.45 6.77
CA TYR A 265 -16.73 -4.90 6.98
C TYR A 265 -17.07 -5.26 8.43
N VAL A 266 -16.38 -4.64 9.38
CA VAL A 266 -16.62 -4.84 10.82
C VAL A 266 -18.07 -4.56 11.18
N ARG A 267 -18.63 -3.45 10.68
CA ARG A 267 -20.01 -3.08 10.98
C ARG A 267 -21.05 -4.07 10.41
N LEU A 268 -20.84 -4.58 9.20
CA LEU A 268 -21.81 -5.47 8.54
C LEU A 268 -21.66 -6.94 8.95
N PHE A 269 -20.43 -7.40 9.19
CA PHE A 269 -20.13 -8.82 9.37
C PHE A 269 -19.51 -9.16 10.73
N GLY A 270 -19.23 -8.16 11.57
CA GLY A 270 -18.73 -8.30 12.92
C GLY A 270 -17.20 -8.31 13.02
N GLU A 271 -16.70 -7.74 14.12
CA GLU A 271 -15.26 -7.65 14.44
C GLU A 271 -14.58 -9.02 14.45
N GLY A 272 -15.21 -10.03 15.06
CA GLY A 272 -14.64 -11.39 15.13
C GLY A 272 -14.45 -12.02 13.74
N SER A 273 -15.37 -11.78 12.81
CA SER A 273 -15.23 -12.26 11.42
C SER A 273 -14.09 -11.54 10.70
N TYR A 274 -13.93 -10.23 10.94
CA TYR A 274 -12.85 -9.45 10.34
C TYR A 274 -11.48 -9.90 10.85
N GLN A 275 -11.29 -10.01 12.16
CA GLN A 275 -10.00 -10.36 12.76
C GLN A 275 -9.52 -11.76 12.35
N ASN A 276 -10.42 -12.73 12.24
CA ASN A 276 -10.08 -14.10 11.84
C ASN A 276 -9.57 -14.20 10.39
N ASP A 277 -10.01 -13.32 9.50
CA ASP A 277 -9.70 -13.36 8.06
C ASP A 277 -8.98 -12.10 7.56
N ARG A 278 -8.49 -11.24 8.48
CA ARG A 278 -7.92 -9.91 8.19
C ARG A 278 -6.88 -9.94 7.07
N ASP A 279 -5.93 -10.86 7.15
CA ASP A 279 -4.83 -10.96 6.17
C ASP A 279 -5.36 -11.38 4.79
N LYS A 280 -6.39 -12.24 4.73
CA LYS A 280 -7.03 -12.65 3.46
C LYS A 280 -7.83 -11.49 2.86
N ILE A 281 -8.58 -10.75 3.69
CA ILE A 281 -9.35 -9.57 3.28
C ILE A 281 -8.42 -8.51 2.69
N ARG A 282 -7.32 -8.18 3.40
CA ARG A 282 -6.32 -7.21 2.94
C ARG A 282 -5.56 -7.67 1.70
N ALA A 283 -5.39 -8.97 1.49
CA ALA A 283 -4.81 -9.50 0.25
C ALA A 283 -5.73 -9.32 -0.98
N ILE A 284 -7.04 -9.23 -0.77
CA ILE A 284 -8.03 -9.01 -1.83
C ILE A 284 -8.13 -7.51 -2.17
N TYR A 285 -8.09 -6.62 -1.18
CA TYR A 285 -8.10 -5.19 -1.42
C TYR A 285 -6.86 -4.72 -2.21
N GLY A 286 -7.10 -3.89 -3.22
CA GLY A 286 -6.05 -3.31 -4.06
C GLY A 286 -5.37 -4.34 -4.98
N SER A 287 -5.96 -5.52 -5.15
CA SER A 287 -5.43 -6.57 -6.01
C SER A 287 -5.66 -6.34 -7.51
N ALA A 288 -6.53 -5.40 -7.90
CA ALA A 288 -6.84 -5.14 -9.31
C ALA A 288 -5.69 -4.46 -10.08
N LYS A 289 -4.86 -3.65 -9.40
CA LYS A 289 -3.83 -2.82 -10.02
C LYS A 289 -2.52 -2.93 -9.23
N SER A 290 -1.39 -2.83 -9.92
CA SER A 290 -0.10 -2.71 -9.24
C SER A 290 -0.01 -1.40 -8.47
N PHE A 291 0.83 -1.36 -7.43
CA PHE A 291 1.05 -0.15 -6.64
C PHE A 291 1.49 1.04 -7.51
N GLN A 292 2.33 0.78 -8.53
CA GLN A 292 2.68 1.78 -9.53
C GLN A 292 1.44 2.38 -10.23
N ARG A 293 0.53 1.55 -10.76
CA ARG A 293 -0.67 2.04 -11.46
C ARG A 293 -1.61 2.79 -10.52
N ILE A 294 -1.62 2.44 -9.25
CA ILE A 294 -2.36 3.16 -8.20
C ILE A 294 -1.75 4.56 -7.99
N CYS A 295 -0.42 4.68 -7.91
CA CYS A 295 0.25 5.96 -7.75
C CYS A 295 0.04 6.90 -8.95
N GLU A 296 -0.02 6.35 -10.16
CA GLU A 296 -0.32 7.11 -11.39
C GLU A 296 -1.72 7.73 -11.41
N MET A 297 -2.63 7.34 -10.50
CA MET A 297 -3.95 7.97 -10.35
C MET A 297 -3.90 9.32 -9.62
N GLY A 298 -2.73 9.75 -9.13
CA GLY A 298 -2.50 11.06 -8.52
C GLY A 298 -2.90 11.17 -7.04
N ALA A 299 -3.76 10.30 -6.53
CA ALA A 299 -4.08 10.16 -5.11
C ALA A 299 -4.48 8.72 -4.80
N VAL A 300 -4.24 8.28 -3.57
CA VAL A 300 -4.51 6.90 -3.13
C VAL A 300 -5.56 6.92 -2.03
N GLY A 301 -6.78 6.47 -2.36
CA GLY A 301 -7.94 6.38 -1.46
C GLY A 301 -8.76 5.13 -1.75
N VAL A 302 -10.09 5.17 -1.56
CA VAL A 302 -10.95 3.97 -1.71
C VAL A 302 -10.78 3.31 -3.08
N ALA A 303 -10.68 4.09 -4.15
CA ALA A 303 -10.54 3.58 -5.51
C ALA A 303 -9.28 2.73 -5.72
N ALA A 304 -8.22 2.97 -4.95
CA ALA A 304 -6.99 2.17 -5.00
C ALA A 304 -7.17 0.75 -4.44
N LEU A 305 -8.22 0.53 -3.65
CA LEU A 305 -8.54 -0.75 -3.01
C LEU A 305 -9.37 -1.67 -3.90
N GLU A 306 -9.57 -1.33 -5.18
CA GLU A 306 -10.35 -2.12 -6.15
C GLU A 306 -9.89 -3.59 -6.14
N PRO A 307 -10.80 -4.53 -5.80
CA PRO A 307 -10.51 -5.96 -5.88
C PRO A 307 -10.44 -6.46 -7.32
N LYS A 308 -9.47 -7.33 -7.62
CA LYS A 308 -9.35 -7.98 -8.93
C LYS A 308 -10.60 -8.80 -9.23
N GLY A 309 -11.14 -8.68 -10.44
CA GLY A 309 -12.33 -9.41 -10.91
C GLY A 309 -13.64 -8.62 -10.77
N LEU A 310 -13.71 -7.65 -9.87
CA LEU A 310 -14.93 -6.86 -9.64
C LEU A 310 -15.33 -6.04 -10.88
N ARG A 311 -14.34 -5.49 -11.60
CA ARG A 311 -14.58 -4.69 -12.81
C ARG A 311 -15.22 -5.50 -13.94
N ASP A 312 -14.93 -6.79 -14.03
CA ASP A 312 -15.56 -7.67 -15.03
C ASP A 312 -17.06 -7.84 -14.72
N ILE A 313 -17.43 -7.96 -13.45
CA ILE A 313 -18.84 -7.98 -13.03
C ILE A 313 -19.53 -6.66 -13.39
N MET A 314 -18.89 -5.53 -13.09
CA MET A 314 -19.44 -4.19 -13.39
C MET A 314 -19.70 -3.96 -14.90
N GLN A 315 -19.00 -4.70 -15.76
CA GLN A 315 -19.15 -4.65 -17.22
C GLN A 315 -20.11 -5.71 -17.77
N GLY A 316 -20.85 -6.43 -16.91
CA GLY A 316 -21.80 -7.48 -17.31
C GLY A 316 -21.14 -8.83 -17.57
N GLY A 317 -19.91 -9.04 -17.08
CA GLY A 317 -19.21 -10.31 -17.14
C GLY A 317 -19.80 -11.37 -16.18
N ARG A 318 -19.47 -12.64 -16.43
CA ARG A 318 -19.96 -13.80 -15.65
C ARG A 318 -19.14 -14.10 -14.39
N TYR A 319 -18.25 -13.21 -13.97
CA TYR A 319 -17.38 -13.46 -12.83
C TYR A 319 -18.23 -13.54 -11.55
N LYS A 320 -18.01 -14.58 -10.74
CA LYS A 320 -18.68 -14.76 -9.45
C LYS A 320 -17.63 -14.91 -8.35
N PRO A 321 -17.78 -14.22 -7.20
CA PRO A 321 -16.95 -14.48 -6.04
C PRO A 321 -16.97 -15.98 -5.69
N THR A 322 -15.80 -16.58 -5.56
CA THR A 322 -15.65 -18.02 -5.34
C THR A 322 -15.84 -18.44 -3.88
N ASP A 323 -15.70 -17.49 -2.96
CA ASP A 323 -15.74 -17.71 -1.52
C ASP A 323 -16.38 -16.52 -0.80
N GLU A 324 -16.77 -16.76 0.45
CA GLU A 324 -17.50 -15.78 1.27
C GLU A 324 -16.65 -14.55 1.62
N ILE A 325 -15.33 -14.70 1.77
CA ILE A 325 -14.44 -13.58 2.10
C ILE A 325 -14.34 -12.65 0.90
N THR A 326 -14.13 -13.19 -0.30
CA THR A 326 -14.13 -12.43 -1.55
C THR A 326 -15.46 -11.70 -1.75
N PHE A 327 -16.59 -12.39 -1.54
CA PHE A 327 -17.92 -11.77 -1.61
C PHE A 327 -18.05 -10.57 -0.66
N LYS A 328 -17.78 -10.76 0.64
CA LYS A 328 -17.86 -9.69 1.65
C LYS A 328 -16.92 -8.51 1.35
N THR A 329 -15.73 -8.81 0.84
CA THR A 329 -14.73 -7.80 0.46
C THR A 329 -15.20 -6.96 -0.74
N TYR A 330 -15.86 -7.58 -1.72
CA TYR A 330 -16.43 -6.84 -2.86
C TYR A 330 -17.56 -5.90 -2.41
N ILE A 331 -18.48 -6.40 -1.58
CA ILE A 331 -19.59 -5.61 -1.02
C ILE A 331 -19.07 -4.38 -0.28
N THR A 332 -18.11 -4.57 0.61
CA THR A 332 -17.57 -3.50 1.48
C THR A 332 -16.81 -2.45 0.70
N TRP A 333 -16.09 -2.85 -0.36
CA TRP A 333 -15.49 -1.89 -1.29
C TRP A 333 -16.54 -1.10 -2.08
N LEU A 334 -17.58 -1.76 -2.62
CA LEU A 334 -18.66 -1.09 -3.37
C LEU A 334 -19.39 -0.06 -2.49
N LEU A 335 -19.71 -0.41 -1.24
CA LEU A 335 -20.33 0.52 -0.29
C LEU A 335 -19.40 1.68 0.08
N ALA A 336 -18.09 1.43 0.18
CA ALA A 336 -17.12 2.49 0.40
C ALA A 336 -17.06 3.47 -0.78
N MET A 337 -17.10 2.96 -2.03
CA MET A 337 -17.14 3.78 -3.25
C MET A 337 -18.44 4.59 -3.37
N LEU A 338 -19.57 3.99 -3.04
CA LEU A 338 -20.88 4.65 -3.05
C LEU A 338 -21.01 5.73 -1.97
N ASN A 339 -20.16 5.69 -0.93
CA ASN A 339 -20.16 6.60 0.20
C ASN A 339 -21.51 6.65 0.96
N ASN A 340 -22.40 5.67 0.78
CA ASN A 340 -23.68 5.59 1.49
C ASN A 340 -23.95 4.14 1.90
N ASN A 341 -24.16 3.95 3.20
CA ASN A 341 -24.38 2.63 3.79
C ASN A 341 -25.82 2.13 3.62
N GLU A 342 -26.77 3.04 3.40
CA GLU A 342 -28.18 2.70 3.15
C GLU A 342 -28.34 1.85 1.88
N PHE A 343 -27.43 2.02 0.91
CA PHE A 343 -27.41 1.21 -0.30
C PHE A 343 -27.23 -0.29 -0.02
N TRP A 344 -26.73 -0.67 1.15
CA TRP A 344 -26.71 -2.06 1.55
C TRP A 344 -28.13 -2.63 1.58
N ASP A 345 -29.02 -2.05 2.38
CA ASP A 345 -30.39 -2.52 2.56
C ASP A 345 -31.21 -2.36 1.28
N GLU A 346 -31.01 -1.25 0.57
CA GLU A 346 -31.70 -1.01 -0.70
C GLU A 346 -31.34 -2.02 -1.79
N ALA A 347 -30.05 -2.36 -1.93
CA ALA A 347 -29.63 -3.37 -2.88
C ALA A 347 -30.16 -4.77 -2.49
N GLY A 348 -30.41 -5.01 -1.21
CA GLY A 348 -31.03 -6.23 -0.73
C GLY A 348 -32.48 -6.36 -1.09
N HIS A 349 -33.22 -5.31 -0.78
CA HIS A 349 -34.62 -5.24 -1.14
C HIS A 349 -34.81 -5.39 -2.65
N ALA A 350 -33.96 -4.74 -3.45
CA ALA A 350 -33.95 -4.91 -4.91
C ALA A 350 -33.68 -6.36 -5.33
N ALA A 351 -32.69 -7.03 -4.72
CA ALA A 351 -32.40 -8.42 -5.01
C ALA A 351 -33.56 -9.37 -4.63
N ASP A 352 -34.17 -9.18 -3.47
CA ASP A 352 -35.33 -9.95 -3.01
C ASP A 352 -36.53 -9.78 -3.95
N LEU A 353 -36.77 -8.56 -4.45
CA LEU A 353 -37.80 -8.26 -5.46
C LEU A 353 -37.56 -9.03 -6.76
N LEU A 354 -36.31 -9.08 -7.23
CA LEU A 354 -35.96 -9.81 -8.45
C LEU A 354 -36.11 -11.33 -8.28
N ILE A 355 -35.76 -11.87 -7.11
CA ILE A 355 -35.98 -13.30 -6.78
C ILE A 355 -37.47 -13.62 -6.70
N ARG A 356 -38.26 -12.76 -6.06
CA ARG A 356 -39.73 -12.90 -6.00
C ARG A 356 -40.32 -12.90 -7.41
N TYR A 357 -39.82 -12.06 -8.30
CA TYR A 357 -40.24 -12.03 -9.70
C TYR A 357 -39.93 -13.33 -10.46
N GLU A 358 -38.73 -13.89 -10.30
CA GLU A 358 -38.34 -15.15 -10.95
C GLU A 358 -39.15 -16.34 -10.46
N THR A 359 -39.40 -16.39 -9.16
CA THR A 359 -40.09 -17.50 -8.50
C THR A 359 -41.62 -17.39 -8.55
N TYR A 360 -42.15 -16.23 -8.94
CA TYR A 360 -43.59 -16.01 -9.06
C TYR A 360 -44.22 -17.02 -10.05
N VAL A 361 -45.33 -17.65 -9.68
CA VAL A 361 -46.03 -18.59 -10.57
C VAL A 361 -47.42 -18.02 -10.84
N ARG A 362 -47.70 -17.69 -12.11
CA ARG A 362 -49.07 -17.33 -12.49
C ARG A 362 -49.93 -18.61 -12.47
N PRO A 363 -51.19 -18.55 -12.01
CA PRO A 363 -52.03 -19.75 -11.85
C PRO A 363 -52.30 -20.54 -13.15
N ASP A 364 -52.07 -19.92 -14.32
CA ASP A 364 -52.64 -20.33 -15.60
C ASP A 364 -51.61 -20.77 -16.68
N ARG A 365 -50.34 -21.02 -16.33
CA ARG A 365 -49.30 -21.44 -17.29
C ARG A 365 -48.27 -22.43 -16.74
N GLU A 366 -47.73 -23.29 -17.62
CA GLU A 366 -46.69 -24.28 -17.27
C GLU A 366 -45.40 -23.62 -16.73
N ARG A 367 -44.87 -24.18 -15.62
CA ARG A 367 -43.79 -23.58 -14.80
C ARG A 367 -42.44 -23.40 -15.49
N LYS A 368 -42.05 -24.28 -16.42
CA LYS A 368 -40.65 -24.38 -16.87
C LYS A 368 -40.22 -23.27 -17.84
N ASP A 369 -41.02 -22.97 -18.87
CA ASP A 369 -40.64 -22.00 -19.90
C ASP A 369 -40.72 -20.54 -19.42
N LEU A 370 -41.65 -20.26 -18.48
CA LEU A 370 -41.77 -18.95 -17.83
C LEU A 370 -40.59 -18.63 -16.91
N SER A 371 -40.07 -19.63 -16.20
CA SER A 371 -38.94 -19.46 -15.28
C SER A 371 -37.66 -19.06 -16.02
N LEU A 372 -37.38 -19.68 -17.17
CA LEU A 372 -36.20 -19.36 -17.99
C LEU A 372 -36.30 -17.96 -18.60
N SER A 373 -37.47 -17.58 -19.12
CA SER A 373 -37.70 -16.24 -19.67
C SER A 373 -37.46 -15.14 -18.63
N ARG A 374 -37.91 -15.34 -17.39
CA ARG A 374 -37.73 -14.34 -16.32
C ARG A 374 -36.30 -14.26 -15.83
N GLN A 375 -35.62 -15.40 -15.72
CA GLN A 375 -34.19 -15.43 -15.44
C GLN A 375 -33.39 -14.65 -16.50
N HIS A 376 -33.75 -14.79 -17.78
CA HIS A 376 -33.13 -13.98 -18.83
C HIS A 376 -33.39 -12.48 -18.64
N GLN A 377 -34.63 -12.08 -18.32
CA GLN A 377 -34.96 -10.67 -18.07
C GLN A 377 -34.21 -10.07 -16.87
N VAL A 378 -34.09 -10.81 -15.77
CA VAL A 378 -33.32 -10.36 -14.60
C VAL A 378 -31.83 -10.29 -14.93
N ASN A 379 -31.28 -11.27 -15.65
CA ASN A 379 -29.89 -11.23 -16.10
C ASN A 379 -29.61 -10.04 -17.04
N ASP A 380 -30.53 -9.73 -17.96
CA ASP A 380 -30.41 -8.58 -18.86
C ASP A 380 -30.45 -7.25 -18.09
N LEU A 381 -31.32 -7.15 -17.07
CA LEU A 381 -31.40 -6.02 -16.16
C LEU A 381 -30.07 -5.82 -15.40
N LEU A 382 -29.56 -6.87 -14.76
CA LEU A 382 -28.34 -6.81 -13.95
C LEU A 382 -27.07 -6.61 -14.80
N SER A 383 -27.11 -7.00 -16.07
CA SER A 383 -26.02 -6.77 -17.04
C SER A 383 -26.02 -5.36 -17.64
N ALA A 384 -26.97 -4.49 -17.25
CA ALA A 384 -27.05 -3.14 -17.77
C ALA A 384 -25.81 -2.30 -17.39
N SER A 385 -25.12 -1.81 -18.41
CA SER A 385 -23.89 -1.02 -18.23
C SER A 385 -24.13 0.44 -17.84
N ASN A 386 -25.37 0.91 -17.91
CA ASN A 386 -25.76 2.26 -17.53
C ASN A 386 -27.25 2.35 -17.18
N GLN A 387 -27.62 3.43 -16.50
CA GLN A 387 -28.96 3.70 -16.00
C GLN A 387 -30.04 3.67 -17.10
N PRO A 388 -29.89 4.28 -18.30
CA PRO A 388 -30.88 4.15 -19.38
C PRO A 388 -31.16 2.71 -19.81
N LYS A 389 -30.11 1.90 -19.99
CA LYS A 389 -30.26 0.48 -20.34
C LYS A 389 -30.97 -0.30 -19.24
N PHE A 390 -30.65 0.00 -17.99
CA PHE A 390 -31.29 -0.62 -16.83
C PHE A 390 -32.79 -0.33 -16.81
N MET A 391 -33.18 0.94 -16.97
CA MET A 391 -34.59 1.33 -17.00
C MET A 391 -35.33 0.66 -18.16
N ALA A 392 -34.71 0.55 -19.34
CA ALA A 392 -35.29 -0.16 -20.48
C ALA A 392 -35.50 -1.67 -20.21
N ALA A 393 -34.54 -2.31 -19.53
CA ALA A 393 -34.65 -3.72 -19.14
C ALA A 393 -35.65 -3.95 -17.99
N LEU A 394 -35.94 -2.92 -17.19
CA LEU A 394 -36.91 -3.01 -16.08
C LEU A 394 -38.37 -3.00 -16.56
N VAL A 395 -38.68 -2.30 -17.66
CA VAL A 395 -40.03 -2.21 -18.24
C VAL A 395 -40.71 -3.58 -18.41
N PRO A 396 -40.11 -4.57 -19.11
CA PRO A 396 -40.77 -5.86 -19.31
C PRO A 396 -40.99 -6.66 -18.00
N ILE A 397 -40.15 -6.45 -16.98
CA ILE A 397 -40.34 -7.03 -15.64
C ILE A 397 -41.58 -6.39 -14.99
N MET A 398 -41.72 -5.07 -15.04
CA MET A 398 -42.87 -4.35 -14.47
C MET A 398 -44.19 -4.69 -15.17
N GLU A 399 -44.19 -4.90 -16.49
CA GLU A 399 -45.38 -5.30 -17.25
C GLU A 399 -45.87 -6.71 -16.89
N SER A 400 -44.97 -7.56 -16.40
CA SER A 400 -45.27 -8.96 -16.08
C SER A 400 -45.45 -9.23 -14.58
N ALA A 401 -45.12 -8.26 -13.73
CA ALA A 401 -45.33 -8.27 -12.28
C ALA A 401 -46.81 -8.14 -11.88
N ASP A 402 -47.14 -8.55 -10.65
CA ASP A 402 -48.45 -8.25 -10.03
C ASP A 402 -48.50 -6.78 -9.54
N ALA A 403 -49.67 -6.32 -9.11
CA ALA A 403 -49.88 -4.91 -8.73
C ALA A 403 -49.01 -4.46 -7.53
N GLU A 404 -48.82 -5.34 -6.54
CA GLU A 404 -48.01 -5.04 -5.35
C GLU A 404 -46.53 -4.92 -5.73
N MET A 405 -46.01 -5.92 -6.44
CA MET A 405 -44.64 -5.94 -6.92
C MET A 405 -44.35 -4.78 -7.88
N LYS A 406 -45.32 -4.41 -8.72
CA LYS A 406 -45.18 -3.26 -9.62
C LYS A 406 -44.97 -1.96 -8.85
N GLU A 407 -45.70 -1.72 -7.76
CA GLU A 407 -45.50 -0.53 -6.92
C GLU A 407 -44.10 -0.51 -6.28
N GLU A 408 -43.63 -1.66 -5.80
CA GLU A 408 -42.27 -1.79 -5.25
C GLU A 408 -41.18 -1.56 -6.33
N LEU A 409 -41.38 -2.09 -7.54
CA LEU A 409 -40.49 -1.88 -8.68
C LEU A 409 -40.49 -0.42 -9.15
N GLU A 410 -41.62 0.30 -9.09
CA GLU A 410 -41.70 1.74 -9.38
C GLU A 410 -40.87 2.56 -8.38
N LYS A 411 -40.98 2.24 -7.09
CA LYS A 411 -40.16 2.88 -6.03
C LYS A 411 -38.67 2.61 -6.26
N PHE A 412 -38.31 1.38 -6.61
CA PHE A 412 -36.94 1.00 -6.93
C PHE A 412 -36.43 1.73 -8.19
N ALA A 413 -37.22 1.80 -9.26
CA ALA A 413 -36.90 2.52 -10.48
C ALA A 413 -36.62 4.00 -10.20
N HIS A 414 -37.44 4.64 -9.34
CA HIS A 414 -37.24 6.01 -8.93
C HIS A 414 -35.92 6.21 -8.17
N LYS A 415 -35.58 5.30 -7.25
CA LYS A 415 -34.28 5.35 -6.55
C LYS A 415 -33.11 5.22 -7.52
N VAL A 416 -33.14 4.24 -8.41
CA VAL A 416 -32.13 4.08 -9.46
C VAL A 416 -32.03 5.32 -10.34
N TYR A 417 -33.15 5.99 -10.59
CA TYR A 417 -33.17 7.23 -11.36
C TYR A 417 -32.38 8.37 -10.69
N LEU A 418 -32.43 8.45 -9.35
CA LEU A 418 -31.76 9.47 -8.55
C LEU A 418 -30.27 9.20 -8.31
N ILE A 419 -29.78 7.98 -8.59
CA ILE A 419 -28.36 7.65 -8.44
C ILE A 419 -27.55 8.38 -9.52
N SER A 420 -26.42 8.97 -9.13
CA SER A 420 -25.52 9.64 -10.08
C SER A 420 -24.97 8.64 -11.10
N ARG A 421 -24.65 9.13 -12.31
CA ARG A 421 -24.11 8.29 -13.38
C ARG A 421 -22.85 7.54 -12.96
N ASP A 422 -21.99 8.18 -12.17
CA ASP A 422 -20.74 7.60 -11.68
C ASP A 422 -20.98 6.48 -10.64
N ASN A 423 -22.07 6.59 -9.87
CA ASN A 423 -22.42 5.62 -8.83
C ASN A 423 -23.27 4.46 -9.33
N PHE A 424 -23.98 4.63 -10.45
CA PHE A 424 -24.90 3.64 -10.98
C PHE A 424 -24.24 2.25 -11.15
N SER A 425 -23.04 2.21 -11.74
CA SER A 425 -22.37 0.92 -11.98
C SER A 425 -22.00 0.20 -10.68
N TYR A 426 -21.59 0.94 -9.63
CA TYR A 426 -21.32 0.36 -8.31
C TYR A 426 -22.60 -0.17 -7.65
N PHE A 427 -23.68 0.60 -7.70
CA PHE A 427 -24.96 0.19 -7.11
C PHE A 427 -25.56 -1.01 -7.84
N ASN A 428 -25.59 -1.01 -9.18
CA ASN A 428 -26.10 -2.15 -9.94
C ASN A 428 -25.28 -3.42 -9.67
N THR A 429 -23.95 -3.30 -9.54
CA THR A 429 -23.09 -4.43 -9.17
C THR A 429 -23.37 -4.93 -7.77
N LEU A 430 -23.67 -4.03 -6.83
CA LEU A 430 -24.08 -4.38 -5.47
C LEU A 430 -25.38 -5.20 -5.48
N VAL A 431 -26.39 -4.78 -6.26
CA VAL A 431 -27.65 -5.53 -6.46
C VAL A 431 -27.37 -6.90 -7.06
N HIS A 432 -26.56 -6.97 -8.13
CA HIS A 432 -26.22 -8.22 -8.80
C HIS A 432 -25.53 -9.21 -7.85
N LEU A 433 -24.56 -8.77 -7.06
CA LEU A 433 -23.88 -9.61 -6.07
C LEU A 433 -24.88 -10.13 -5.02
N ARG A 434 -25.76 -9.26 -4.50
CA ARG A 434 -26.77 -9.67 -3.53
C ARG A 434 -27.75 -10.69 -4.10
N TYR A 435 -28.25 -10.45 -5.32
CA TYR A 435 -29.13 -11.36 -6.05
C TYR A 435 -28.48 -12.74 -6.22
N VAL A 436 -27.24 -12.82 -6.74
CA VAL A 436 -26.53 -14.11 -6.94
C VAL A 436 -26.28 -14.86 -5.62
N ARG A 437 -26.21 -14.17 -4.49
CA ARG A 437 -26.00 -14.80 -3.18
C ARG A 437 -27.29 -15.34 -2.56
N GLN A 438 -28.43 -14.75 -2.88
CA GLN A 438 -29.74 -15.08 -2.32
C GLN A 438 -30.52 -16.07 -3.20
N SER A 439 -30.30 -16.07 -4.52
CA SER A 439 -30.79 -17.06 -5.47
C SER A 439 -30.05 -18.40 -5.37
#